data_AF-U5VVF9-F1
#
_entry.id   AF-U5VVF9-F1
#
_cell.length_a   1.000
_cell.length_b   1.000
_cell.length_c   1.000
_cell.angle_alpha   90.00
_cell.angle_beta   90.00
_cell.angle_gamma   90.00
#
_symmetry.space_group_name_H-M   'P 1'
#
loop_
_entity.id
_entity.type
_entity.pdbx_description
1 polymer ?
#
loop_
_entity_poly.entity_id
_entity_poly.type
_entity_poly.pdbx_seq_one_letter_code
_entity_poly.pdbx_strand_id
1 'polypeptide(L)'
;MTAATMTRTRRSAFPTAIEELLPLARDYAAELGTTPSRNQLMRRFRVGDKKAKTLLAGLTPAPLEPEPLPPIIVAVDDRQDDVQAAFGAPSAPVEQAIPDVPELPLTNANAKPFTQYDKPLLTPLVDPAEAALGPWPTATAPPLALDVTIAEPAPRTRLSRYGMGALLTVVGVLLAGVIVAPIALSSQDIIAWAASPIGLGLTGVWPLVTFFALDAAAAVCVGLVVYCAWRGEGAGVFAWLVWAFAGMSAYANYSHSSGSLARDAVWFFPAMSLAGPFLLEIIVRRVRRWVQEGTGQRARHSVSFGFGRWIPGVGALRETYGAWRLARLDGINDASQAVTAYRRLCPDGSIRVLRALRKRGN
;
A
#
# COMPACT_ATOMS: atom_id res chain seq x y z
N MET A 1 -43.17 68.06 -17.40
CA MET A 1 -42.52 66.88 -17.99
C MET A 1 -41.07 67.24 -18.28
N THR A 2 -40.13 66.85 -17.43
CA THR A 2 -38.70 66.89 -17.77
C THR A 2 -37.99 65.80 -16.98
N ALA A 3 -37.56 64.76 -17.68
CA ALA A 3 -36.88 63.59 -17.13
C ALA A 3 -35.44 63.95 -16.77
N ALA A 4 -35.05 63.74 -15.52
CA ALA A 4 -33.66 63.79 -15.09
C ALA A 4 -33.00 62.44 -15.36
N THR A 5 -32.19 62.40 -16.41
CA THR A 5 -31.37 61.28 -16.87
C THR A 5 -30.45 60.77 -15.76
N MET A 6 -30.69 59.55 -15.29
CA MET A 6 -29.80 58.81 -14.39
C MET A 6 -28.56 58.34 -15.18
N THR A 7 -27.42 59.00 -14.97
CA THR A 7 -26.14 58.57 -15.54
C THR A 7 -25.63 57.34 -14.80
N ARG A 8 -25.83 56.16 -15.37
CA ARG A 8 -25.26 54.89 -14.88
C ARG A 8 -23.78 54.82 -15.28
N THR A 9 -22.89 55.21 -14.37
CA THR A 9 -21.44 55.11 -14.57
C THR A 9 -21.03 53.64 -14.70
N ARG A 10 -20.62 53.24 -15.92
CA ARG A 10 -19.99 51.94 -16.17
C ARG A 10 -18.67 51.89 -15.39
N ARG A 11 -18.57 51.01 -14.38
CA ARG A 11 -17.30 50.71 -13.69
C ARG A 11 -16.29 50.21 -14.71
N SER A 12 -15.21 50.95 -14.87
CA SER A 12 -14.09 50.65 -15.76
C SER A 12 -13.35 49.40 -15.29
N ALA A 13 -12.95 48.59 -16.28
CA ALA A 13 -12.22 47.35 -16.13
C ALA A 13 -10.72 47.61 -15.97
N PHE A 14 -10.32 48.25 -14.86
CA PHE A 14 -8.93 48.30 -14.43
C PHE A 14 -8.77 47.53 -13.11
N PRO A 15 -7.71 46.71 -12.97
CA PRO A 15 -7.53 45.91 -11.77
C PRO A 15 -7.24 46.85 -10.58
N THR A 16 -8.15 46.90 -9.61
CA THR A 16 -8.04 47.68 -8.37
C THR A 16 -6.65 47.52 -7.75
N ALA A 17 -6.03 48.66 -7.42
CA ALA A 17 -4.70 48.71 -6.85
C ALA A 17 -4.71 48.03 -5.46
N ILE A 18 -3.57 47.48 -5.04
CA ILE A 18 -3.50 46.72 -3.78
C ILE A 18 -3.73 47.65 -2.58
N GLU A 19 -3.29 48.89 -2.72
CA GLU A 19 -3.36 49.97 -1.76
C GLU A 19 -4.82 50.34 -1.43
N GLU A 20 -5.72 50.24 -2.41
CA GLU A 20 -7.15 50.48 -2.24
C GLU A 20 -7.88 49.30 -1.59
N LEU A 21 -7.36 48.08 -1.75
CA LEU A 21 -7.97 46.86 -1.22
C LEU A 21 -7.56 46.56 0.22
N LEU A 22 -6.42 47.09 0.67
CA LEU A 22 -5.87 46.85 2.01
C LEU A 22 -6.76 47.39 3.15
N PRO A 23 -7.30 48.62 3.12
CA PRO A 23 -8.23 49.07 4.17
C PRO A 23 -9.51 48.22 4.20
N LEU A 24 -10.08 47.90 3.02
CA LEU A 24 -11.28 47.05 2.93
C LEU A 24 -11.03 45.62 3.46
N ALA A 25 -9.83 45.10 3.26
CA ALA A 25 -9.44 43.79 3.79
C ALA A 25 -9.27 43.81 5.31
N ARG A 26 -8.85 44.94 5.90
CA ARG A 26 -8.77 45.13 7.36
C ARG A 26 -10.17 45.20 7.99
N ASP A 27 -11.08 45.95 7.38
CA ASP A 27 -12.47 46.01 7.83
C ASP A 27 -13.13 44.63 7.77
N TYR A 28 -12.84 43.87 6.71
CA TYR A 28 -13.34 42.49 6.59
C TYR A 28 -12.75 41.54 7.64
N ALA A 29 -11.48 41.70 8.00
CA ALA A 29 -10.87 40.93 9.09
C ALA A 29 -11.48 41.31 10.46
N ALA A 30 -11.81 42.58 10.67
CA ALA A 30 -12.50 43.05 11.87
C ALA A 30 -13.93 42.50 11.95
N GLU A 31 -14.66 42.46 10.83
CA GLU A 31 -16.01 41.85 10.74
C GLU A 31 -15.98 40.35 11.08
N LEU A 32 -14.94 39.64 10.65
CA LEU A 32 -14.75 38.20 10.91
C LEU A 32 -14.21 37.88 12.31
N GLY A 33 -13.68 38.88 13.03
CA GLY A 33 -12.97 38.68 14.30
C GLY A 33 -11.70 37.82 14.20
N THR A 34 -11.29 37.44 12.99
CA THR A 34 -10.17 36.52 12.70
C THR A 34 -9.51 36.89 11.37
N THR A 35 -8.24 36.54 11.18
CA THR A 35 -7.53 36.82 9.92
C THR A 35 -8.13 35.99 8.78
N PRO A 36 -8.67 36.61 7.72
CA PRO A 36 -9.32 35.89 6.64
C PRO A 36 -8.31 35.04 5.85
N SER A 37 -8.74 33.83 5.49
CA SER A 37 -7.96 32.94 4.63
C SER A 37 -7.78 33.52 3.23
N ARG A 38 -6.69 33.14 2.55
CA ARG A 38 -6.43 33.53 1.15
C ARG A 38 -7.63 33.32 0.23
N ASN A 39 -8.32 32.17 0.36
CA ASN A 39 -9.46 31.84 -0.50
C ASN A 39 -10.68 32.73 -0.22
N GLN A 40 -10.88 33.18 1.03
CA GLN A 40 -11.93 34.15 1.37
C GLN A 40 -11.64 35.51 0.74
N LEU A 41 -10.38 35.98 0.80
CA LEU A 41 -9.96 37.23 0.13
C LEU A 41 -10.16 37.17 -1.40
N MET A 42 -9.81 36.05 -2.03
CA MET A 42 -10.05 35.85 -3.47
C MET A 42 -11.53 35.93 -3.83
N ARG A 43 -12.41 35.30 -3.04
CA ARG A 43 -13.86 35.29 -3.30
C ARG A 43 -14.51 36.65 -3.04
N ARG A 44 -14.13 37.31 -1.94
CA ARG A 44 -14.71 38.60 -1.52
C ARG A 44 -14.33 39.74 -2.46
N PHE A 45 -13.05 39.83 -2.83
CA PHE A 45 -12.51 40.92 -3.65
C PHE A 45 -12.34 40.58 -5.13
N ARG A 46 -12.66 39.33 -5.53
CA ARG A 46 -12.49 38.82 -6.91
C ARG A 46 -11.08 39.05 -7.47
N VAL A 47 -10.07 38.84 -6.62
CA VAL A 47 -8.65 39.01 -6.95
C VAL A 47 -7.94 37.67 -7.16
N GLY A 48 -6.89 37.67 -8.00
CA GLY A 48 -6.05 36.49 -8.24
C GLY A 48 -5.12 36.14 -7.08
N ASP A 49 -4.55 34.92 -7.11
CA ASP A 49 -3.73 34.34 -6.04
C ASP A 49 -2.59 35.24 -5.57
N LYS A 50 -1.85 35.86 -6.51
CA LYS A 50 -0.74 36.76 -6.19
C LYS A 50 -1.17 37.96 -5.35
N LYS A 51 -2.27 38.61 -5.73
CA LYS A 51 -2.82 39.77 -4.99
C LYS A 51 -3.39 39.36 -3.64
N ALA A 52 -4.06 38.21 -3.56
CA ALA A 52 -4.57 37.70 -2.29
C ALA A 52 -3.46 37.40 -1.27
N LYS A 53 -2.31 36.88 -1.73
CA LYS A 53 -1.12 36.69 -0.87
C LYS A 53 -0.54 38.00 -0.38
N THR A 54 -0.43 39.02 -1.24
CA THR A 54 0.06 40.34 -0.84
C THR A 54 -0.87 41.01 0.19
N LEU A 55 -2.18 40.89 0.02
CA LEU A 55 -3.15 41.38 1.00
C LEU A 55 -3.03 40.65 2.35
N LEU A 56 -2.87 39.33 2.32
CA LEU A 56 -2.70 38.52 3.53
C LEU A 56 -1.41 38.87 4.29
N ALA A 57 -0.32 39.14 3.57
CA ALA A 57 0.92 39.64 4.15
C ALA A 57 0.75 41.02 4.80
N GLY A 58 -0.03 41.93 4.18
CA GLY A 58 -0.33 43.25 4.76
C GLY A 58 -1.31 43.26 5.94
N LEU A 59 -2.03 42.16 6.16
CA LEU A 59 -2.93 41.94 7.31
C LEU A 59 -2.22 41.26 8.49
N THR A 60 -1.09 40.61 8.25
CA THR A 60 -0.32 39.93 9.30
C THR A 60 0.72 40.92 9.83
N PRO A 61 0.67 41.35 11.10
CA PRO A 61 1.72 42.21 11.64
C PRO A 61 3.08 41.51 11.49
N ALA A 62 4.11 42.26 11.11
CA ALA A 62 5.46 41.74 11.01
C ALA A 62 5.85 41.08 12.36
N PRO A 63 6.49 39.89 12.34
CA PRO A 63 6.99 39.27 13.56
C PRO A 63 7.88 40.28 14.30
N LEU A 64 7.55 40.58 15.55
CA LEU A 64 8.43 41.33 16.43
C LEU A 64 9.77 40.59 16.48
N GLU A 65 10.85 41.29 16.12
CA GLU A 65 12.21 40.85 16.34
C GLU A 65 12.35 40.41 17.80
N PRO A 66 12.87 39.20 18.10
CA PRO A 66 12.96 38.74 19.47
C PRO A 66 13.94 39.62 20.24
N GLU A 67 13.45 40.30 21.28
CA GLU A 67 14.30 40.95 22.27
C GLU A 67 15.33 39.95 22.81
N PRO A 68 16.60 40.36 22.99
CA PRO A 68 17.62 39.50 23.58
C PRO A 68 17.28 39.24 25.05
N LEU A 69 16.81 38.02 25.34
CA LEU A 69 16.58 37.56 26.70
C LEU A 69 17.91 37.58 27.49
N PRO A 70 17.91 38.04 28.76
CA PRO A 70 19.09 37.99 29.60
C PRO A 70 19.50 36.54 29.92
N PRO A 71 20.79 36.28 30.19
CA PRO A 71 21.31 34.94 30.38
C PRO A 71 20.68 34.26 31.59
N ILE A 72 19.99 33.14 31.35
CA ILE A 72 19.52 32.22 32.38
C ILE A 72 20.75 31.52 32.97
N ILE A 73 21.14 31.90 34.18
CA ILE A 73 22.09 31.12 34.98
C ILE A 73 21.32 29.94 35.55
N VAL A 74 21.53 28.75 34.99
CA VAL A 74 21.10 27.49 35.61
C VAL A 74 22.08 27.18 36.74
N ALA A 75 21.69 27.48 37.97
CA ALA A 75 22.34 26.89 39.13
C ALA A 75 21.94 25.42 39.19
N VAL A 76 22.92 24.54 38.99
CA VAL A 76 22.80 23.11 39.28
C VAL A 76 22.81 22.97 40.80
N ASP A 77 21.66 22.65 41.40
CA ASP A 77 21.58 22.27 42.82
C ASP A 77 21.74 20.75 42.92
N ASP A 78 22.96 20.33 43.27
CA ASP A 78 23.28 18.96 43.69
C ASP A 78 22.67 18.71 45.08
N ARG A 79 21.42 18.26 45.12
CA ARG A 79 20.83 17.61 46.31
C ARG A 79 20.00 16.40 45.93
N GLN A 80 20.74 15.32 45.73
CA GLN A 80 20.24 13.96 45.86
C GLN A 80 20.24 13.66 47.36
N ASP A 81 19.05 13.52 47.94
CA ASP A 81 18.66 12.59 49.01
C ASP A 81 17.40 13.11 49.74
N ASP A 82 16.58 12.16 50.18
CA ASP A 82 15.35 12.28 50.97
C ASP A 82 14.07 12.73 50.24
N VAL A 83 13.24 11.77 49.80
CA VAL A 83 11.91 11.49 50.42
C VAL A 83 11.43 10.11 49.96
N GLN A 84 11.61 9.13 50.84
CA GLN A 84 10.81 7.91 50.88
C GLN A 84 9.90 7.97 52.11
N ALA A 85 8.69 8.51 51.97
CA ALA A 85 7.60 8.33 52.94
C ALA A 85 6.27 8.89 52.39
N ALA A 86 5.47 8.02 51.75
CA ALA A 86 4.00 8.09 51.76
C ALA A 86 3.41 6.88 51.01
N PHE A 87 3.50 5.71 51.64
CA PHE A 87 2.67 4.56 51.28
C PHE A 87 1.22 4.86 51.73
N GLY A 88 0.34 5.10 50.78
CA GLY A 88 -1.11 4.94 50.93
C GLY A 88 -1.51 3.57 50.37
N ALA A 89 -2.06 2.71 51.22
CA ALA A 89 -2.46 1.34 50.92
C ALA A 89 -3.50 1.20 49.79
N PRO A 90 -3.57 0.03 49.11
CA PRO A 90 -4.42 -0.19 47.95
C PRO A 90 -5.88 -0.47 48.34
N SER A 91 -6.81 0.25 47.71
CA SER A 91 -8.23 -0.11 47.72
C SER A 91 -8.49 -1.23 46.71
N ALA A 92 -9.29 -2.20 47.13
CA ALA A 92 -9.59 -3.49 46.52
C ALA A 92 -9.97 -3.46 45.02
N PRO A 93 -9.71 -4.55 44.26
CA PRO A 93 -10.18 -4.68 42.89
C PRO A 93 -11.70 -4.89 42.89
N VAL A 94 -12.41 -4.01 42.19
CA VAL A 94 -13.81 -4.23 41.81
C VAL A 94 -13.82 -5.33 40.74
N GLU A 95 -14.24 -6.52 41.15
CA GLU A 95 -14.53 -7.65 40.28
C GLU A 95 -15.75 -7.31 39.42
N GLN A 96 -15.50 -6.85 38.19
CA GLN A 96 -16.54 -6.75 37.16
C GLN A 96 -16.64 -8.09 36.45
N ALA A 97 -17.73 -8.80 36.76
CA ALA A 97 -18.15 -10.02 36.10
C ALA A 97 -18.29 -9.80 34.58
N ILE A 98 -17.53 -10.59 33.82
CA ILE A 98 -17.70 -10.77 32.39
C ILE A 98 -18.98 -11.62 32.21
N PRO A 99 -19.99 -11.19 31.44
CA PRO A 99 -21.11 -12.06 31.13
C PRO A 99 -20.68 -13.21 30.21
N ASP A 100 -21.02 -14.43 30.62
CA ASP A 100 -20.85 -15.68 29.88
C ASP A 100 -21.32 -15.54 28.43
N VAL A 101 -20.38 -15.66 27.49
CA VAL A 101 -20.68 -15.86 26.08
C VAL A 101 -20.78 -17.36 25.85
N PRO A 102 -21.93 -17.90 25.40
CA PRO A 102 -22.08 -19.33 25.18
C PRO A 102 -21.14 -19.80 24.07
N GLU A 103 -20.33 -20.80 24.42
CA GLU A 103 -19.40 -21.52 23.56
C GLU A 103 -20.19 -22.21 22.43
N LEU A 104 -20.01 -21.75 21.19
CA LEU A 104 -20.57 -22.41 20.02
C LEU A 104 -19.68 -23.62 19.66
N PRO A 105 -20.24 -24.84 19.57
CA PRO A 105 -19.45 -26.03 19.25
C PRO A 105 -18.96 -25.97 17.79
N LEU A 106 -17.65 -25.93 17.62
CA LEU A 106 -16.97 -26.25 16.36
C LEU A 106 -17.07 -27.75 16.10
N THR A 107 -18.23 -28.22 15.67
CA THR A 107 -18.38 -29.52 15.04
C THR A 107 -18.93 -29.33 13.63
N ASN A 108 -18.03 -29.30 12.66
CA ASN A 108 -18.38 -29.72 11.31
C ASN A 108 -17.46 -30.87 10.90
N ALA A 109 -17.78 -32.02 11.48
CA ALA A 109 -17.37 -33.32 10.99
C ALA A 109 -18.08 -33.57 9.64
N ASN A 110 -17.53 -33.03 8.55
CA ASN A 110 -17.82 -33.51 7.19
C ASN A 110 -16.83 -33.04 6.12
N ALA A 111 -15.55 -32.91 6.45
CA ALA A 111 -14.51 -32.83 5.44
C ALA A 111 -14.15 -34.26 4.99
N LYS A 112 -14.81 -34.74 3.93
CA LYS A 112 -14.34 -35.92 3.19
C LYS A 112 -12.91 -35.63 2.69
N PRO A 113 -11.97 -36.59 2.79
CA PRO A 113 -10.66 -36.43 2.19
C PRO A 113 -10.83 -36.23 0.68
N PHE A 114 -10.18 -35.19 0.14
CA PHE A 114 -10.09 -34.99 -1.31
C PHE A 114 -9.42 -36.22 -1.91
N THR A 115 -10.20 -37.04 -2.60
CA THR A 115 -9.72 -38.12 -3.46
C THR A 115 -8.86 -37.52 -4.57
N GLN A 116 -7.65 -38.04 -4.64
CA GLN A 116 -6.74 -38.05 -5.78
C GLN A 116 -7.52 -38.19 -7.09
N TYR A 117 -7.39 -37.23 -7.99
CA TYR A 117 -7.95 -37.33 -9.34
C TYR A 117 -7.23 -38.45 -10.08
N ASP A 118 -7.97 -39.50 -10.41
CA ASP A 118 -7.56 -40.47 -11.44
C ASP A 118 -7.47 -39.74 -12.78
N LYS A 119 -6.24 -39.72 -13.31
CA LYS A 119 -5.94 -39.39 -14.70
C LYS A 119 -6.67 -40.42 -15.57
N PRO A 120 -7.56 -40.05 -16.51
CA PRO A 120 -7.89 -40.98 -17.57
C PRO A 120 -6.62 -41.21 -18.39
N LEU A 121 -6.19 -42.47 -18.48
CA LEU A 121 -5.20 -42.93 -19.45
C LEU A 121 -5.71 -42.56 -20.85
N LEU A 122 -5.15 -41.51 -21.42
CA LEU A 122 -5.17 -41.31 -22.87
C LEU A 122 -4.24 -42.37 -23.46
N THR A 123 -4.83 -43.36 -24.12
CA THR A 123 -4.16 -44.18 -25.12
C THR A 123 -3.53 -43.25 -26.16
N PRO A 124 -2.23 -43.40 -26.50
CA PRO A 124 -1.65 -42.64 -27.59
C PRO A 124 -2.33 -43.08 -28.88
N LEU A 125 -2.98 -42.14 -29.56
CA LEU A 125 -3.39 -42.32 -30.95
C LEU A 125 -2.10 -42.36 -31.77
N VAL A 126 -1.67 -43.56 -32.17
CA VAL A 126 -0.57 -43.73 -33.11
C VAL A 126 -1.03 -43.18 -34.45
N ASP A 127 -0.36 -42.14 -34.91
CA ASP A 127 -0.58 -41.54 -36.24
C ASP A 127 -0.11 -42.56 -37.30
N PRO A 128 -0.95 -42.99 -38.27
CA PRO A 128 -0.56 -43.97 -39.27
C PRO A 128 0.47 -43.44 -40.31
N ALA A 129 0.95 -42.20 -40.15
CA ALA A 129 1.94 -41.59 -41.02
C ALA A 129 3.41 -41.88 -40.62
N GLU A 130 3.67 -42.46 -39.44
CA GLU A 130 5.04 -42.74 -38.98
C GLU A 130 5.58 -44.11 -39.44
N ALA A 131 4.75 -44.93 -40.09
CA ALA A 131 5.13 -46.27 -40.57
C ALA A 131 5.91 -46.28 -41.91
N ALA A 132 6.23 -45.12 -42.48
CA ALA A 132 6.83 -45.01 -43.82
C ALA A 132 8.28 -44.49 -43.86
N LEU A 133 8.93 -44.27 -42.71
CA LEU A 133 10.35 -43.92 -42.66
C LEU A 133 11.16 -45.16 -42.32
N GLY A 134 11.83 -45.72 -43.34
CA GLY A 134 12.73 -46.86 -43.20
C GLY A 134 13.85 -46.63 -42.19
N PRO A 135 14.53 -47.70 -41.75
CA PRO A 135 15.55 -47.61 -40.71
C PRO A 135 16.69 -46.69 -41.13
N TRP A 136 16.99 -45.71 -40.29
CA TRP A 136 18.15 -44.83 -40.44
C TRP A 136 19.44 -45.67 -40.46
N PRO A 137 20.41 -45.37 -41.34
CA PRO A 137 21.69 -46.05 -41.31
C PRO A 137 22.37 -45.78 -39.96
N THR A 138 22.59 -46.84 -39.19
CA THR A 138 23.39 -46.85 -37.96
C THR A 138 24.84 -46.52 -38.32
N ALA A 139 25.17 -45.23 -38.30
CA ALA A 139 26.56 -44.79 -38.26
C ALA A 139 27.12 -45.18 -36.89
N THR A 140 27.99 -46.19 -36.86
CA THR A 140 28.84 -46.52 -35.71
C THR A 140 29.83 -45.39 -35.48
N ALA A 141 29.39 -44.37 -34.73
CA ALA A 141 30.30 -43.41 -34.14
C ALA A 141 31.11 -44.12 -33.02
N PRO A 142 32.43 -43.96 -32.93
CA PRO A 142 33.19 -44.47 -31.79
C PRO A 142 32.65 -43.82 -30.51
N PRO A 143 32.63 -44.54 -29.38
CA PRO A 143 32.15 -43.98 -28.12
C PRO A 143 33.13 -42.89 -27.69
N LEU A 144 32.75 -41.63 -27.86
CA LEU A 144 33.34 -40.53 -27.12
C LEU A 144 32.90 -40.71 -25.66
N ALA A 145 33.64 -41.54 -24.92
CA ALA A 145 33.60 -41.56 -23.48
C ALA A 145 34.16 -40.22 -22.98
N LEU A 146 33.29 -39.22 -22.88
CA LEU A 146 33.54 -38.07 -22.02
C LEU A 146 33.48 -38.62 -20.60
N ASP A 147 34.65 -38.95 -20.06
CA ASP A 147 34.81 -39.27 -18.64
C ASP A 147 34.58 -37.98 -17.86
N VAL A 148 33.29 -37.67 -17.61
CA VAL A 148 32.90 -36.58 -16.71
C VAL A 148 33.17 -37.09 -15.31
N THR A 149 34.43 -36.99 -14.88
CA THR A 149 34.78 -37.04 -13.46
C THR A 149 34.02 -35.89 -12.80
N ILE A 150 32.89 -36.20 -12.17
CA ILE A 150 32.22 -35.29 -11.24
C ILE A 150 33.22 -35.12 -10.10
N ALA A 151 33.98 -34.02 -10.13
CA ALA A 151 34.88 -33.67 -9.05
C ALA A 151 34.08 -33.65 -7.75
N GLU A 152 34.46 -34.47 -6.77
CA GLU A 152 33.84 -34.45 -5.45
C GLU A 152 33.89 -33.00 -4.92
N PRO A 153 32.78 -32.46 -4.40
CA PRO A 153 32.77 -31.11 -3.87
C PRO A 153 33.75 -31.04 -2.71
N ALA A 154 34.83 -30.27 -2.89
CA ALA A 154 35.88 -30.10 -1.89
C ALA A 154 35.27 -29.81 -0.51
N PRO A 155 35.78 -30.43 0.57
CA PRO A 155 35.24 -30.25 1.91
C PRO A 155 35.32 -28.78 2.31
N ARG A 156 34.17 -28.10 2.38
CA ARG A 156 34.07 -26.71 2.86
C ARG A 156 34.67 -26.64 4.26
N THR A 157 35.80 -25.96 4.40
CA THR A 157 36.56 -25.86 5.64
C THR A 157 35.70 -25.27 6.76
N ARG A 158 35.90 -25.74 8.01
CA ARG A 158 35.13 -25.27 9.18
C ARG A 158 35.22 -23.74 9.35
N LEU A 159 36.35 -23.14 8.96
CA LEU A 159 36.57 -21.70 8.93
C LEU A 159 35.57 -20.95 8.05
N SER A 160 35.18 -21.52 6.90
CA SER A 160 34.19 -20.94 5.98
C SER A 160 32.79 -20.89 6.61
N ARG A 161 32.45 -21.83 7.49
CA ARG A 161 31.14 -21.86 8.17
C ARG A 161 31.08 -20.84 9.30
N TYR A 162 32.14 -20.71 10.11
CA TYR A 162 32.22 -19.68 11.14
C TYR A 162 32.32 -18.26 10.53
N GLY A 163 33.07 -18.10 9.44
CA GLY A 163 33.15 -16.83 8.70
C GLY A 163 31.80 -16.42 8.09
N MET A 164 31.06 -17.37 7.51
CA MET A 164 29.69 -17.12 7.03
C MET A 164 28.73 -16.79 8.17
N GLY A 165 28.83 -17.50 9.30
CA GLY A 165 28.02 -17.22 10.49
C GLY A 165 28.24 -15.81 11.01
N ALA A 166 29.50 -15.42 11.23
CA ALA A 166 29.86 -14.08 11.69
C ALA A 166 29.43 -13.00 10.70
N LEU A 167 29.61 -13.22 9.39
CA LEU A 167 29.14 -12.30 8.36
C LEU A 167 27.62 -12.12 8.42
N LEU A 168 26.86 -13.21 8.50
CA LEU A 168 25.40 -13.16 8.62
C LEU A 168 24.95 -12.46 9.91
N THR A 169 25.66 -12.66 11.03
CA THR A 169 25.39 -11.94 12.28
C THR A 169 25.65 -10.45 12.11
N VAL A 170 26.78 -10.04 11.53
CA VAL A 170 27.08 -8.63 11.28
C VAL A 170 26.04 -8.00 10.36
N VAL A 171 25.70 -8.67 9.26
CA VAL A 171 24.63 -8.21 8.34
C VAL A 171 23.30 -8.10 9.07
N GLY A 172 22.95 -9.08 9.90
CA GLY A 172 21.73 -9.06 10.70
C GLY A 172 21.68 -7.89 11.69
N VAL A 173 22.78 -7.62 12.40
CA VAL A 173 22.89 -6.49 13.33
C VAL A 173 22.80 -5.15 12.61
N LEU A 174 23.49 -5.00 11.48
CA LEU A 174 23.43 -3.78 10.67
C LEU A 174 22.02 -3.55 10.12
N LEU A 175 21.36 -4.61 9.64
CA LEU A 175 19.99 -4.54 9.17
C LEU A 175 19.03 -4.17 10.31
N ALA A 176 19.22 -4.74 11.50
CA ALA A 176 18.44 -4.37 12.69
C ALA A 176 18.63 -2.89 13.02
N GLY A 177 19.85 -2.36 12.97
CA GLY A 177 20.11 -0.93 13.17
C GLY A 177 19.38 -0.04 12.15
N VAL A 178 19.41 -0.40 10.87
CA VAL A 178 18.71 0.33 9.78
C VAL A 178 17.19 0.28 9.97
N ILE A 179 16.65 -0.80 10.53
CA ILE A 179 15.21 -0.94 10.81
C ILE A 179 14.81 -0.18 12.08
N VAL A 180 15.60 -0.27 13.17
CA VAL A 180 15.30 0.33 14.46
C VAL A 180 15.35 1.86 14.41
N ALA A 181 16.31 2.44 13.67
CA ALA A 181 16.48 3.90 13.60
C ALA A 181 15.21 4.66 13.14
N PRO A 182 14.57 4.32 12.00
CA PRO A 182 13.33 4.98 11.58
C PRO A 182 12.15 4.65 12.51
N ILE A 183 12.08 3.47 13.12
CA ILE A 183 11.06 3.13 14.12
C ILE A 183 11.19 4.04 15.34
N ALA A 184 12.40 4.20 15.86
CA ALA A 184 12.68 5.06 17.01
C ALA A 184 12.34 6.53 16.70
N LEU A 185 12.76 7.04 15.54
CA LEU A 185 12.47 8.41 15.12
C LEU A 185 10.96 8.65 14.94
N SER A 186 10.25 7.70 14.32
CA SER A 186 8.80 7.79 14.13
C SER A 186 8.01 7.64 15.43
N SER A 187 8.53 6.91 16.42
CA SER A 187 7.82 6.67 17.69
C SER A 187 7.65 7.95 18.50
N GLN A 188 8.64 8.84 18.47
CA GLN A 188 8.61 10.09 19.23
C GLN A 188 7.50 11.02 18.75
N ASP A 189 7.33 11.15 17.43
CA ASP A 189 6.31 12.02 16.84
C ASP A 189 4.88 11.51 17.12
N ILE A 190 4.66 10.20 17.04
CA ILE A 190 3.34 9.60 17.32
C ILE A 190 3.00 9.70 18.80
N ILE A 191 3.97 9.44 19.69
CA ILE A 191 3.79 9.55 21.13
C ILE A 191 3.50 11.01 21.53
N ALA A 192 4.26 11.96 20.98
CA ALA A 192 4.04 13.39 21.21
C ALA A 192 2.66 13.85 20.71
N TRP A 193 2.26 13.41 19.51
CA TRP A 193 0.93 13.71 18.97
C TRP A 193 -0.19 13.10 19.82
N ALA A 194 -0.06 11.83 20.23
CA ALA A 194 -1.05 11.14 21.05
C ALA A 194 -1.19 11.76 22.45
N ALA A 195 -0.11 12.29 23.00
CA ALA A 195 -0.11 13.04 24.26
C ALA A 195 -0.66 14.47 24.11
N SER A 196 -0.58 15.06 22.90
CA SER A 196 -0.99 16.44 22.67
C SER A 196 -2.52 16.61 22.81
N PRO A 197 -2.98 17.78 23.32
CA PRO A 197 -4.42 18.08 23.43
C PRO A 197 -5.15 18.19 22.09
N ILE A 198 -4.41 18.44 21.01
CA ILE A 198 -4.94 18.56 19.64
C ILE A 198 -5.06 17.16 18.99
N GLY A 199 -4.31 16.17 19.49
CA GLY A 199 -4.38 14.77 19.10
C GLY A 199 -5.39 13.99 19.94
N LEU A 200 -4.94 12.94 20.64
CA LEU A 200 -5.80 12.11 21.50
C LEU A 200 -5.88 12.59 22.96
N GLY A 201 -5.02 13.53 23.39
CA GLY A 201 -4.99 14.03 24.76
C GLY A 201 -4.70 12.97 25.82
N LEU A 202 -3.96 11.91 25.45
CA LEU A 202 -3.69 10.78 26.34
C LEU A 202 -2.57 11.13 27.34
N THR A 203 -2.72 10.71 28.59
CA THR A 203 -1.74 10.97 29.65
C THR A 203 -1.03 9.68 30.10
N GLY A 204 0.16 9.83 30.71
CA GLY A 204 0.91 8.69 31.22
C GLY A 204 1.39 7.73 30.13
N VAL A 205 1.08 6.44 30.28
CA VAL A 205 1.56 5.36 29.39
C VAL A 205 0.71 5.14 28.13
N TRP A 206 -0.48 5.72 28.06
CA TRP A 206 -1.43 5.49 26.97
C TRP A 206 -0.95 5.93 25.57
N PRO A 207 -0.19 7.03 25.40
CA PRO A 207 0.44 7.36 24.12
C PRO A 207 1.35 6.26 23.57
N LEU A 208 2.10 5.59 24.46
CA LEU A 208 3.01 4.51 24.10
C LEU A 208 2.24 3.25 23.66
N VAL A 209 1.14 2.94 24.33
CA VAL A 209 0.23 1.84 23.93
C VAL A 209 -0.33 2.08 22.53
N THR A 210 -0.69 3.32 22.19
CA THR A 210 -1.20 3.69 20.86
C THR A 210 -0.16 3.42 19.77
N PHE A 211 1.10 3.79 20.00
CA PHE A 211 2.21 3.48 19.08
C PHE A 211 2.35 1.97 18.86
N PHE A 212 2.41 1.19 19.95
CA PHE A 212 2.52 -0.27 19.86
C PHE A 212 1.33 -0.92 19.15
N ALA A 213 0.11 -0.44 19.41
CA ALA A 213 -1.09 -0.98 18.77
C ALA A 213 -1.09 -0.72 17.25
N LEU A 214 -0.71 0.49 16.82
CA LEU A 214 -0.63 0.85 15.41
C LEU A 214 0.45 0.05 14.68
N ASP A 215 1.65 -0.06 15.27
CA ASP A 215 2.77 -0.78 14.67
C ASP A 215 2.49 -2.29 14.61
N ALA A 216 1.95 -2.87 15.69
CA ALA A 216 1.55 -4.28 15.72
C ALA A 216 0.47 -4.58 14.67
N ALA A 217 -0.53 -3.71 14.51
CA ALA A 217 -1.56 -3.87 13.48
C ALA A 217 -0.95 -3.86 12.07
N ALA A 218 -0.04 -2.93 11.79
CA ALA A 218 0.66 -2.86 10.51
C ALA A 218 1.52 -4.11 10.26
N ALA A 219 2.28 -4.55 11.26
CA ALA A 219 3.11 -5.75 11.19
C ALA A 219 2.28 -7.01 10.93
N VAL A 220 1.14 -7.17 11.60
CA VAL A 220 0.21 -8.29 11.36
C VAL A 220 -0.36 -8.23 9.94
N CYS A 221 -0.71 -7.05 9.42
CA CYS A 221 -1.19 -6.91 8.05
C CYS A 221 -0.13 -7.34 7.03
N VAL A 222 1.11 -6.87 7.19
CA VAL A 222 2.23 -7.27 6.33
C VAL A 222 2.52 -8.76 6.45
N GLY A 223 2.51 -9.31 7.67
CA GLY A 223 2.70 -10.74 7.92
C GLY A 223 1.65 -11.60 7.20
N LEU A 224 0.38 -11.19 7.25
CA LEU A 224 -0.71 -11.88 6.53
C LEU A 224 -0.56 -11.77 5.01
N VAL A 225 -0.13 -10.61 4.48
CA VAL A 225 0.17 -10.45 3.05
C VAL A 225 1.27 -11.42 2.60
N VAL A 226 2.35 -11.52 3.38
CA VAL A 226 3.47 -12.44 3.10
C VAL A 226 3.03 -13.90 3.25
N TYR A 227 2.24 -14.22 4.27
CA TYR A 227 1.66 -15.55 4.46
C TYR A 227 0.80 -15.98 3.27
N CYS A 228 -0.10 -15.10 2.79
CA CYS A 228 -0.87 -15.36 1.58
C CYS A 228 0.03 -15.58 0.36
N ALA A 229 1.12 -14.81 0.23
CA ALA A 229 2.10 -14.99 -0.83
C ALA A 229 2.75 -16.38 -0.79
N TRP A 230 3.13 -16.84 0.41
CA TRP A 230 3.69 -18.17 0.65
C TRP A 230 2.70 -19.30 0.39
N ARG A 231 1.40 -19.05 0.57
CA ARG A 231 0.36 -20.02 0.18
C ARG A 231 0.01 -19.98 -1.31
N GLY A 232 0.61 -19.07 -2.09
CA GLY A 232 0.26 -18.90 -3.50
C GLY A 232 -1.05 -18.13 -3.73
N GLU A 233 -1.65 -17.56 -2.68
CA GLU A 233 -2.95 -16.88 -2.70
C GLU A 233 -2.80 -15.36 -2.92
N GLY A 234 -3.91 -14.70 -3.26
CA GLY A 234 -3.97 -13.23 -3.31
C GLY A 234 -4.18 -12.67 -1.91
N ALA A 235 -3.42 -11.64 -1.52
CA ALA A 235 -3.50 -11.03 -0.19
C ALA A 235 -4.81 -10.25 0.08
N GLY A 236 -5.58 -9.91 -0.96
CA GLY A 236 -6.94 -9.37 -0.84
C GLY A 236 -7.02 -8.10 0.03
N VAL A 237 -7.87 -8.13 1.05
CA VAL A 237 -8.14 -7.01 1.98
C VAL A 237 -6.90 -6.61 2.77
N PHE A 238 -6.00 -7.55 3.10
CA PHE A 238 -4.80 -7.24 3.87
C PHE A 238 -3.84 -6.32 3.10
N ALA A 239 -3.74 -6.49 1.77
CA ALA A 239 -2.98 -5.57 0.94
C ALA A 239 -3.59 -4.16 0.95
N TRP A 240 -4.93 -4.04 0.93
CA TRP A 240 -5.61 -2.76 1.06
C TRP A 240 -5.36 -2.09 2.42
N LEU A 241 -5.34 -2.87 3.50
CA LEU A 241 -5.00 -2.34 4.84
C LEU A 241 -3.56 -1.82 4.88
N VAL A 242 -2.60 -2.53 4.30
CA VAL A 242 -1.21 -2.05 4.19
C VAL A 242 -1.14 -0.73 3.40
N TRP A 243 -1.87 -0.63 2.28
CA TRP A 243 -1.95 0.62 1.52
C TRP A 243 -2.64 1.75 2.30
N ALA A 244 -3.65 1.44 3.12
CA ALA A 244 -4.31 2.42 3.97
C ALA A 244 -3.37 2.96 5.06
N PHE A 245 -2.63 2.09 5.75
CA PHE A 245 -1.62 2.49 6.73
C PHE A 245 -0.51 3.32 6.10
N ALA A 246 0.02 2.90 4.95
CA ALA A 246 1.03 3.66 4.22
C ALA A 246 0.52 5.01 3.72
N GLY A 247 -0.74 5.07 3.26
CA GLY A 247 -1.39 6.32 2.86
C GLY A 247 -1.57 7.28 4.04
N MET A 248 -1.96 6.77 5.21
CA MET A 248 -2.07 7.56 6.44
C MET A 248 -0.70 8.09 6.89
N SER A 249 0.35 7.25 6.85
CA SER A 249 1.72 7.69 7.13
C SER A 249 2.21 8.73 6.12
N ALA A 250 1.95 8.55 4.83
CA ALA A 250 2.28 9.53 3.80
C ALA A 250 1.58 10.86 4.02
N TYR A 251 0.30 10.85 4.43
CA TYR A 251 -0.43 12.06 4.78
C TYR A 251 0.16 12.79 5.98
N ALA A 252 0.50 12.06 7.05
CA ALA A 252 1.17 12.63 8.22
C ALA A 252 2.51 13.28 7.82
N ASN A 253 3.34 12.57 7.05
CA ASN A 253 4.62 13.07 6.55
C ASN A 253 4.47 14.30 5.62
N TYR A 254 3.43 14.33 4.79
CA TYR A 254 3.10 15.50 3.96
C TYR A 254 2.71 16.71 4.83
N SER A 255 1.84 16.50 5.83
CA SER A 255 1.43 17.58 6.74
C SER A 255 2.62 18.16 7.51
N HIS A 256 3.53 17.32 8.00
CA HIS A 256 4.71 17.75 8.75
C HIS A 256 5.72 18.51 7.85
N SER A 257 5.94 18.02 6.63
CA SER A 257 6.86 18.66 5.67
C SER A 257 6.31 19.94 5.04
N SER A 258 4.99 20.15 5.05
CA SER A 258 4.36 21.36 4.53
C SER A 258 4.73 22.65 5.28
N GLY A 259 5.22 22.54 6.51
CA GLY A 259 5.78 23.63 7.30
C GLY A 259 7.28 23.87 7.12
N SER A 260 7.98 23.01 6.34
CA SER A 260 9.43 23.07 6.19
C SER A 260 9.89 24.05 5.09
N LEU A 261 11.08 24.63 5.25
CA LEU A 261 11.69 25.58 4.30
C LEU A 261 12.13 24.89 2.99
N ALA A 262 12.29 23.57 2.99
CA ALA A 262 12.72 22.79 1.84
C ALA A 262 11.51 22.44 0.94
N ARG A 263 11.43 23.09 -0.22
CA ARG A 263 10.29 22.94 -1.15
C ARG A 263 10.08 21.51 -1.64
N ASP A 264 11.15 20.72 -1.76
CA ASP A 264 11.10 19.36 -2.30
C ASP A 264 10.76 18.29 -1.22
N ALA A 265 10.92 18.64 0.05
CA ALA A 265 10.60 17.75 1.18
C ALA A 265 9.13 17.31 1.17
N VAL A 266 8.24 18.22 0.75
CA VAL A 266 6.80 18.02 0.65
C VAL A 266 6.42 16.80 -0.21
N TRP A 267 7.22 16.49 -1.23
CA TRP A 267 6.98 15.33 -2.09
C TRP A 267 7.83 14.13 -1.70
N PHE A 268 9.06 14.38 -1.24
CA PHE A 268 10.01 13.32 -0.91
C PHE A 268 9.54 12.42 0.24
N PHE A 269 9.11 13.00 1.35
CA PHE A 269 8.69 12.23 2.53
C PHE A 269 7.45 11.35 2.31
N PRO A 270 6.35 11.84 1.71
CA PRO A 270 5.22 10.96 1.37
C PRO A 270 5.59 9.91 0.31
N ALA A 271 6.41 10.25 -0.69
CA ALA A 271 6.85 9.29 -1.70
C ALA A 271 7.65 8.14 -1.10
N MET A 272 8.57 8.43 -0.17
CA MET A 272 9.30 7.43 0.61
C MET A 272 8.37 6.48 1.37
N SER A 273 7.30 7.02 1.96
CA SER A 273 6.32 6.23 2.72
C SER A 273 5.55 5.24 1.84
N LEU A 274 5.25 5.64 0.60
CA LEU A 274 4.56 4.79 -0.38
C LEU A 274 5.49 3.82 -1.11
N ALA A 275 6.80 4.04 -1.10
CA ALA A 275 7.77 3.13 -1.71
C ALA A 275 7.78 1.75 -1.02
N GLY A 276 7.57 1.72 0.31
CA GLY A 276 7.47 0.50 1.10
C GLY A 276 6.42 -0.51 0.60
N PRO A 277 5.12 -0.17 0.59
CA PRO A 277 4.08 -1.07 0.09
C PRO A 277 4.24 -1.40 -1.40
N PHE A 278 4.81 -0.49 -2.20
CA PHE A 278 5.10 -0.76 -3.61
C PHE A 278 6.15 -1.86 -3.77
N LEU A 279 7.26 -1.77 -3.02
CA LEU A 279 8.28 -2.81 -3.01
C LEU A 279 7.74 -4.14 -2.48
N LEU A 280 6.91 -4.09 -1.43
CA LEU A 280 6.25 -5.27 -0.88
C LEU A 280 5.40 -5.98 -1.94
N GLU A 281 4.60 -5.25 -2.73
CA GLU A 281 3.81 -5.82 -3.84
C GLU A 281 4.69 -6.54 -4.86
N ILE A 282 5.82 -5.95 -5.24
CA ILE A 282 6.77 -6.56 -6.20
C ILE A 282 7.33 -7.87 -5.62
N ILE A 283 7.79 -7.84 -4.36
CA ILE A 283 8.35 -9.00 -3.67
C ILE A 283 7.30 -10.10 -3.53
N VAL A 284 6.11 -9.76 -3.05
CA VAL A 284 5.00 -10.71 -2.86
C VAL A 284 4.59 -11.34 -4.18
N ARG A 285 4.49 -10.57 -5.27
CA ARG A 285 4.21 -11.12 -6.60
C ARG A 285 5.30 -12.08 -7.05
N ARG A 286 6.56 -11.75 -6.80
CA ARG A 286 7.71 -12.61 -7.14
C ARG A 286 7.69 -13.92 -6.34
N VAL A 287 7.50 -13.83 -5.02
CA VAL A 287 7.41 -14.98 -4.12
C VAL A 287 6.23 -15.86 -4.49
N ARG A 288 5.04 -15.27 -4.68
CA ARG A 288 3.85 -16.01 -5.09
C ARG A 288 4.07 -16.76 -6.40
N ARG A 289 4.71 -16.11 -7.37
CA ARG A 289 5.05 -16.73 -8.66
C ARG A 289 6.00 -17.91 -8.49
N TRP A 290 7.02 -17.76 -7.65
CA TRP A 290 7.99 -18.82 -7.34
C TRP A 290 7.34 -20.01 -6.62
N VAL A 291 6.46 -19.77 -5.66
CA VAL A 291 5.72 -20.84 -4.97
C VAL A 291 4.77 -21.57 -5.94
N GLN A 292 4.06 -20.84 -6.79
CA GLN A 292 3.17 -21.43 -7.80
C GLN A 292 3.93 -22.27 -8.84
N GLU A 293 5.18 -21.90 -9.15
CA GLU A 293 6.09 -22.68 -9.98
C GLU A 293 6.51 -23.98 -9.29
N GLY A 294 6.96 -23.90 -8.03
CA GLY A 294 7.46 -25.06 -7.28
C GLY A 294 6.37 -26.09 -6.94
N THR A 295 5.13 -25.67 -6.80
CA THR A 295 3.98 -26.55 -6.54
C THR A 295 3.35 -27.16 -7.79
N GLY A 296 3.88 -26.87 -8.99
CA GLY A 296 3.29 -27.30 -10.25
C GLY A 296 1.92 -26.67 -10.54
N GLN A 297 1.47 -25.70 -9.74
CA GLN A 297 0.22 -24.95 -9.93
C GLN A 297 0.28 -23.93 -11.08
N ARG A 298 1.33 -23.94 -11.90
CA ARG A 298 1.30 -23.31 -13.24
C ARG A 298 0.34 -24.09 -14.16
N ALA A 299 -0.95 -24.00 -13.89
CA ALA A 299 -2.04 -24.42 -14.79
C ALA A 299 -2.91 -23.24 -15.25
N ARG A 300 -2.61 -21.99 -14.87
CA ARG A 300 -3.37 -20.82 -15.33
C ARG A 300 -2.46 -19.79 -15.95
N HIS A 301 -1.89 -20.15 -17.09
CA HIS A 301 -1.35 -19.15 -17.99
C HIS A 301 -2.52 -18.22 -18.37
N SER A 302 -2.46 -16.95 -17.94
CA SER A 302 -3.49 -15.99 -18.33
C SER A 302 -3.41 -15.83 -19.84
N VAL A 303 -4.46 -16.25 -20.54
CA VAL A 303 -4.57 -16.09 -21.98
C VAL A 303 -4.46 -14.60 -22.31
N SER A 304 -3.40 -14.24 -23.05
CA SER A 304 -3.18 -12.87 -23.48
C SER A 304 -4.05 -12.59 -24.69
N PHE A 305 -5.04 -11.71 -24.51
CA PHE A 305 -5.83 -11.17 -25.61
C PHE A 305 -5.19 -9.84 -26.04
N GLY A 306 -4.92 -9.67 -27.34
CA GLY A 306 -4.32 -8.44 -27.85
C GLY A 306 -5.13 -7.18 -27.48
N PHE A 307 -4.44 -6.10 -27.13
CA PHE A 307 -5.04 -4.85 -26.64
C PHE A 307 -6.16 -4.32 -27.53
N GLY A 308 -6.01 -4.41 -28.86
CA GLY A 308 -7.03 -4.00 -29.83
C GLY A 308 -8.40 -4.70 -29.68
N ARG A 309 -8.45 -5.90 -29.10
CA ARG A 309 -9.72 -6.63 -28.84
C ARG A 309 -10.47 -6.12 -27.61
N TRP A 310 -9.83 -5.31 -26.76
CA TRP A 310 -10.42 -4.68 -25.58
C TRP A 310 -10.90 -3.25 -25.84
N ILE A 311 -10.64 -2.69 -27.03
CA ILE A 311 -11.05 -1.32 -27.35
C ILE A 311 -12.56 -1.31 -27.68
N PRO A 312 -13.39 -0.52 -26.97
CA PRO A 312 -14.79 -0.36 -27.30
C PRO A 312 -14.98 0.17 -28.73
N GLY A 313 -15.90 -0.43 -29.49
CA GLY A 313 -16.25 0.02 -30.85
C GLY A 313 -15.38 -0.53 -31.99
N VAL A 314 -14.12 -0.88 -31.71
CA VAL A 314 -13.20 -1.51 -32.69
C VAL A 314 -13.03 -3.01 -32.41
N GLY A 315 -13.10 -3.41 -31.15
CA GLY A 315 -12.95 -4.78 -30.70
C GLY A 315 -14.27 -5.47 -30.38
N ALA A 316 -14.27 -6.81 -30.46
CA ALA A 316 -15.37 -7.65 -30.01
C ALA A 316 -15.37 -7.80 -28.47
N LEU A 317 -15.47 -6.69 -27.73
CA LEU A 317 -15.31 -6.63 -26.27
C LEU A 317 -16.08 -7.71 -25.51
N ARG A 318 -17.37 -7.88 -25.84
CA ARG A 318 -18.24 -8.90 -25.23
C ARG A 318 -17.75 -10.32 -25.49
N GLU A 319 -17.26 -10.57 -26.70
CA GLU A 319 -16.70 -11.86 -27.10
C GLU A 319 -15.35 -12.10 -26.41
N THR A 320 -14.46 -11.11 -26.41
CA THR A 320 -13.15 -11.18 -25.76
C THR A 320 -13.30 -11.45 -24.27
N TYR A 321 -14.24 -10.77 -23.60
CA TYR A 321 -14.54 -11.00 -22.19
C TYR A 321 -15.13 -12.40 -21.93
N GLY A 322 -16.06 -12.84 -22.78
CA GLY A 322 -16.65 -14.17 -22.70
C GLY A 322 -15.64 -15.30 -22.92
N ALA A 323 -14.77 -15.15 -23.93
CA ALA A 323 -13.67 -16.05 -24.22
C ALA A 323 -12.63 -16.07 -23.11
N TRP A 324 -12.26 -14.91 -22.55
CA TRP A 324 -11.37 -14.83 -21.39
C TRP A 324 -11.92 -15.56 -20.18
N ARG A 325 -13.21 -15.40 -19.90
CA ARG A 325 -13.88 -16.09 -18.80
C ARG A 325 -13.93 -17.61 -19.04
N LEU A 326 -14.25 -18.04 -20.25
CA LEU A 326 -14.27 -19.44 -20.63
C LEU A 326 -12.88 -20.07 -20.52
N ALA A 327 -11.84 -19.39 -21.01
CA ALA A 327 -10.47 -19.84 -20.90
C ALA A 327 -10.04 -20.07 -19.45
N ARG A 328 -10.49 -19.19 -18.55
CA ARG A 328 -10.19 -19.30 -17.11
C ARG A 328 -10.91 -20.46 -16.43
N LEU A 329 -12.06 -20.89 -16.95
CA LEU A 329 -12.85 -22.00 -16.40
C LEU A 329 -12.41 -23.35 -16.98
N ASP A 330 -12.22 -23.44 -18.29
CA ASP A 330 -11.88 -24.67 -19.01
C ASP A 330 -10.35 -24.90 -19.12
N GLY A 331 -9.53 -23.99 -18.58
CA GLY A 331 -8.07 -24.11 -18.60
C GLY A 331 -7.46 -24.00 -19.99
N ILE A 332 -8.13 -23.30 -20.91
CA ILE A 332 -7.64 -23.08 -22.27
C ILE A 332 -6.48 -22.08 -22.21
N ASN A 333 -5.33 -22.44 -22.78
CA ASN A 333 -4.12 -21.61 -22.73
C ASN A 333 -3.93 -20.70 -23.97
N ASP A 334 -4.77 -20.87 -25.00
CA ASP A 334 -4.71 -20.10 -26.25
C ASP A 334 -5.92 -19.18 -26.46
N ALA A 335 -5.66 -17.96 -26.94
CA ALA A 335 -6.67 -16.92 -27.15
C ALA A 335 -7.60 -17.25 -28.32
N SER A 336 -7.06 -17.81 -29.40
CA SER A 336 -7.85 -18.16 -30.58
C SER A 336 -8.78 -19.34 -30.28
N GLN A 337 -8.27 -20.33 -29.54
CA GLN A 337 -9.03 -21.48 -29.07
C GLN A 337 -10.14 -21.07 -28.11
N ALA A 338 -9.87 -20.15 -27.19
CA ALA A 338 -10.87 -19.62 -26.26
C ALA A 338 -12.01 -18.86 -26.98
N VAL A 339 -11.68 -18.05 -27.99
CA VAL A 339 -12.68 -17.34 -28.81
C VAL A 339 -13.51 -18.33 -29.62
N THR A 340 -12.87 -19.33 -30.21
CA THR A 340 -13.56 -20.36 -30.99
C THR A 340 -14.50 -21.19 -30.12
N ALA A 341 -14.04 -21.61 -28.93
CA ALA A 341 -14.87 -22.31 -27.95
C ALA A 341 -16.04 -21.45 -27.48
N TYR A 342 -15.82 -20.16 -27.25
CA TYR A 342 -16.88 -19.21 -26.90
C TYR A 342 -17.94 -19.08 -28.02
N ARG A 343 -17.52 -18.94 -29.28
CA ARG A 343 -18.45 -18.90 -30.44
C ARG A 343 -19.27 -20.18 -30.57
N ARG A 344 -18.65 -21.35 -30.36
CA ARG A 344 -19.35 -22.64 -30.40
C ARG A 344 -20.41 -22.75 -29.30
N LEU A 345 -20.13 -22.25 -28.10
CA LEU A 345 -21.05 -22.29 -26.97
C LEU A 345 -22.12 -21.20 -27.01
N CYS A 346 -21.85 -20.08 -27.69
CA CYS A 346 -22.70 -18.89 -27.75
C CYS A 346 -22.75 -18.30 -29.16
N PRO A 347 -23.40 -18.98 -30.11
CA PRO A 347 -23.52 -18.50 -31.50
C PRO A 347 -24.20 -17.13 -31.60
N ASP A 348 -25.12 -16.82 -30.68
CA ASP A 348 -25.89 -15.55 -30.68
C ASP A 348 -25.22 -14.44 -29.85
N GLY A 349 -24.04 -14.67 -29.27
CA GLY A 349 -23.36 -13.69 -28.39
C GLY A 349 -24.10 -13.36 -27.07
N SER A 350 -25.14 -14.14 -26.74
CA SER A 350 -25.92 -13.98 -25.50
C SER A 350 -25.28 -14.75 -24.34
N ILE A 351 -25.38 -14.20 -23.12
CA ILE A 351 -24.73 -14.66 -21.88
C ILE A 351 -25.35 -15.97 -21.33
N ARG A 352 -25.82 -16.87 -22.21
CA ARG A 352 -26.29 -18.22 -21.84
C ARG A 352 -25.15 -19.12 -21.33
N VAL A 353 -23.91 -18.65 -21.44
CA VAL A 353 -22.68 -19.18 -20.83
C VAL A 353 -22.93 -19.66 -19.39
N LEU A 354 -23.62 -18.89 -18.55
CA LEU A 354 -23.89 -19.27 -17.16
C LEU A 354 -24.81 -20.50 -17.02
N ARG A 355 -25.75 -20.69 -17.95
CA ARG A 355 -26.69 -21.82 -17.93
C ARG A 355 -26.04 -23.10 -18.50
N ALA A 356 -25.19 -22.96 -19.52
CA ALA A 356 -24.43 -24.06 -20.11
C ALA A 356 -23.30 -24.55 -19.18
N LEU A 357 -22.58 -23.63 -18.51
CA LEU A 357 -21.53 -23.97 -17.55
C LEU A 357 -22.11 -24.56 -16.26
N ARG A 358 -23.26 -24.08 -15.78
CA ARG A 358 -23.96 -24.69 -14.62
C ARG A 358 -24.40 -26.13 -14.90
N LYS A 359 -24.74 -26.47 -16.16
CA LYS A 359 -25.08 -27.84 -16.56
C LYS A 359 -23.88 -28.79 -16.68
N ARG A 360 -22.64 -28.29 -16.70
CA ARG A 360 -21.41 -29.08 -16.75
C ARG A 360 -20.74 -29.26 -15.38
N GLY A 361 -21.14 -28.49 -14.38
CA GLY A 361 -20.61 -28.54 -13.01
C GLY A 361 -21.45 -29.35 -12.02
N ASN A 362 -22.59 -29.89 -12.47
CA ASN A 362 -23.30 -31.03 -11.87
C ASN A 362 -23.08 -32.23 -12.79
#